data_AF-A0A496VQC6-F1
#
_entry.id   AF-A0A496VQC6-F1
#
_cell.length_a   1.000
_cell.length_b   1.000
_cell.length_c   1.000
_cell.angle_alpha   90.00
_cell.angle_beta   90.00
_cell.angle_gamma   90.00
#
_symmetry.space_group_name_H-M   'P 1'
#
loop_
_entity.id
_entity.type
_entity.pdbx_description
1 polymer ?
#
loop_
_entity_poly.entity_id
_entity_poly.type
_entity_poly.pdbx_seq_one_letter_code
_entity_poly.pdbx_strand_id
1 'polypeptide(L)' 'MLENVQIINDNGEAKFAVIHFQEYLNIKDLLSDESKLQDYLDYLHIQKVKKQTKKMFSLDEVKQQLSVMV' A
#
# COMPACT_ATOMS: atom_id res chain seq x y z
N MET A 1 -0.40 -4.66 5.44
CA MET A 1 -1.75 -4.83 6.03
C MET A 1 -2.12 -6.29 5.88
N LEU A 2 -2.47 -6.97 6.98
CA LEU A 2 -2.60 -8.44 7.08
C LEU A 2 -1.27 -9.21 7.06
N GLU A 3 -0.29 -8.73 7.82
CA GLU A 3 1.00 -9.44 7.94
C GLU A 3 0.92 -10.62 8.94
N ASN A 4 -0.10 -10.63 9.80
CA ASN A 4 -0.31 -11.65 10.84
C ASN A 4 -1.75 -12.17 10.82
N VAL A 5 -2.09 -12.98 9.81
CA VAL A 5 -3.38 -13.69 9.73
C VAL A 5 -3.19 -15.13 10.15
N GLN A 6 -3.96 -15.59 11.12
CA GLN A 6 -4.02 -17.00 11.47
C GLN A 6 -5.18 -17.66 10.73
N ILE A 7 -4.89 -18.69 9.93
CA ILE A 7 -5.93 -19.45 9.23
C ILE A 7 -6.28 -20.69 10.05
N ILE A 8 -7.56 -20.85 10.35
CA ILE A 8 -8.12 -22.06 10.96
C ILE A 8 -8.64 -22.94 9.83
N ASN A 9 -8.04 -24.13 9.72
CA ASN A 9 -8.45 -25.15 8.78
C ASN A 9 -9.41 -26.14 9.44
N ASP A 10 -10.40 -26.60 8.68
CA ASP A 10 -11.29 -27.69 9.06
C ASP A 10 -11.36 -28.68 7.89
N ASN A 11 -11.11 -29.96 8.15
CA ASN A 11 -10.94 -31.01 7.12
C ASN A 11 -9.93 -30.68 6.00
N GLY A 12 -8.87 -29.93 6.33
CA GLY A 12 -7.83 -29.54 5.36
C GLY A 12 -8.19 -28.32 4.50
N GLU A 13 -9.39 -27.74 4.69
CA GLU A 13 -9.82 -26.53 4.01
C GLU A 13 -9.77 -25.32 4.94
N ALA A 14 -9.28 -24.19 4.43
CA ALA A 14 -9.26 -22.92 5.15
C ALA A 14 -10.70 -22.40 5.32
N LYS A 15 -11.25 -22.47 6.54
CA LYS A 15 -12.62 -22.01 6.82
C LYS A 15 -12.68 -20.64 7.46
N PHE A 16 -11.72 -20.30 8.31
CA PHE A 16 -11.74 -19.03 9.04
C PHE A 16 -10.37 -18.36 9.02
N ALA A 17 -10.39 -17.03 8.89
CA ALA A 17 -9.23 -16.18 9.08
C ALA A 17 -9.41 -15.38 10.37
N VAL A 18 -8.50 -15.57 11.31
CA VAL A 18 -8.43 -14.79 12.54
C VAL A 18 -7.46 -13.64 12.31
N ILE A 19 -7.97 -12.44 12.54
CA ILE A 19 -7.22 -11.19 12.45
C ILE A 19 -7.41 -10.40 13.73
N HIS A 20 -6.44 -9.55 14.06
CA HIS A 20 -6.60 -8.63 15.18
C HIS A 20 -7.77 -7.69 14.93
N PHE A 21 -8.56 -7.42 15.97
CA PHE A 21 -9.76 -6.58 15.84
C PHE A 21 -9.43 -5.16 15.32
N GLN A 22 -8.29 -4.60 15.71
CA GLN A 22 -7.85 -3.31 15.19
C GLN A 22 -7.58 -3.35 13.67
N GLU A 23 -7.01 -4.45 13.17
CA GLU A 23 -6.82 -4.62 11.72
C GLU A 23 -8.15 -4.73 10.99
N TYR A 24 -9.12 -5.46 11.57
CA TYR A 24 -10.48 -5.51 11.04
C TYR A 24 -11.10 -4.11 10.92
N LEU A 25 -11.00 -3.28 11.96
CA LEU A 25 -11.53 -1.92 11.93
C LEU A 25 -10.86 -1.06 10.85
N ASN A 26 -9.54 -1.16 10.71
CA ASN A 26 -8.79 -0.40 9.70
C ASN A 26 -9.19 -0.83 8.28
N ILE A 27 -9.36 -2.13 8.04
CA ILE A 27 -9.81 -2.67 6.75
C ILE A 27 -11.25 -2.24 6.48
N LYS A 28 -12.12 -2.30 7.49
CA LYS A 28 -13.50 -1.87 7.36
C LYS A 28 -13.56 -0.39 7.00
N ASP A 29 -12.83 0.49 7.68
CA ASP A 29 -12.83 1.92 7.40
C ASP A 29 -12.29 2.22 5.98
N LEU A 30 -11.23 1.53 5.57
CA LEU A 30 -10.66 1.66 4.23
C LEU A 30 -11.62 1.21 3.12
N LEU A 31 -12.33 0.10 3.33
CA LEU A 31 -13.25 -0.48 2.33
C LEU A 31 -14.64 0.17 2.33
N SER A 32 -14.99 0.88 3.41
CA SER A 32 -16.28 1.56 3.51
C SER A 32 -16.29 2.93 2.79
N ASP A 33 -15.13 3.42 2.37
CA ASP A 33 -14.95 4.73 1.75
C ASP A 33 -14.16 4.58 0.43
N GLU A 34 -14.84 4.84 -0.69
CA GLU A 34 -14.27 4.72 -2.02
C GLU A 34 -13.07 5.65 -2.23
N SER A 35 -13.10 6.87 -1.67
CA SER A 35 -11.99 7.83 -1.81
C SER A 35 -10.74 7.35 -1.07
N LYS A 36 -10.91 6.85 0.16
CA LYS A 36 -9.78 6.26 0.92
C LYS A 36 -9.18 5.05 0.22
N LEU A 37 -10.03 4.23 -0.41
CA LEU A 37 -9.56 3.08 -1.20
C LEU A 37 -8.76 3.52 -2.42
N GLN A 38 -9.25 4.53 -3.16
CA GLN A 38 -8.52 5.10 -4.30
C GLN A 38 -7.15 5.65 -3.89
N ASP A 39 -7.10 6.46 -2.82
CA ASP A 39 -5.85 7.01 -2.30
C ASP A 39 -4.84 5.91 -1.92
N TYR A 40 -5.32 4.82 -1.33
CA TYR A 40 -4.49 3.68 -0.97
C TYR A 40 -3.95 2.93 -2.20
N LEU A 41 -4.77 2.73 -3.22
CA LEU A 41 -4.35 2.09 -4.47
C LEU A 41 -3.31 2.94 -5.22
N ASP A 42 -3.51 4.26 -5.25
CA ASP A 42 -2.56 5.20 -5.84
C ASP A 42 -1.23 5.18 -5.09
N TYR A 43 -1.26 5.16 -3.76
CA TYR A 43 -0.06 4.99 -2.94
C TYR A 43 0.69 3.70 -3.29
N LEU A 44 0.00 2.56 -3.39
CA LEU A 44 0.62 1.28 -3.75
C LEU A 44 1.22 1.33 -5.17
N HIS A 45 0.53 1.96 -6.11
CA HIS A 45 1.01 2.14 -7.47
C HIS A 45 2.30 2.96 -7.52
N ILE A 46 2.32 4.12 -6.85
CA ILE A 46 3.52 4.98 -6.76
C ILE A 46 4.69 4.23 -6.14
N GLN A 47 4.46 3.46 -5.08
CA GLN A 47 5.52 2.67 -4.45
C GLN A 47 6.07 1.59 -5.40
N LYS A 48 5.21 0.94 -6.18
CA LYS A 48 5.62 -0.03 -7.19
C LYS A 48 6.46 0.62 -8.28
N VAL A 49 6.00 1.74 -8.84
CA VAL A 49 6.73 2.51 -9.85
C VAL A 49 8.09 2.95 -9.32
N LYS A 50 8.15 3.51 -8.10
CA LYS A 50 9.41 3.92 -7.46
C LYS A 50 10.38 2.75 -7.25
N LYS A 51 9.90 1.57 -6.89
CA LYS A 51 10.74 0.37 -6.74
C LYS A 51 11.29 -0.13 -8.08
N GLN A 52 10.51 -0.03 -9.15
CA GLN A 52 10.91 -0.43 -10.50
C GLN A 52 11.85 0.59 -11.15
N THR A 53 11.59 1.87 -10.93
CA THR A 53 12.36 2.99 -11.46
C THR A 53 13.32 3.49 -10.40
N LYS A 54 14.41 2.74 -10.17
CA LYS A 54 15.48 3.12 -9.25
C LYS A 54 16.42 4.16 -9.88
N LYS A 55 15.85 5.22 -10.45
CA LYS A 55 16.62 6.34 -11.00
C LYS A 55 16.73 7.40 -9.90
N MET A 56 17.86 7.40 -9.21
CA MET A 56 18.21 8.47 -8.29
C MET A 56 18.67 9.66 -9.12
N PHE A 57 17.99 10.79 -8.97
CA PHE A 57 18.42 12.05 -9.57
C PHE A 57 19.23 12.83 -8.52
N SER A 58 20.34 13.41 -8.94
CA SER A 58 21.07 14.41 -8.16
C SER A 58 20.24 15.70 -8.03
N LEU A 59 20.55 16.51 -7.02
CA LEU A 59 19.86 17.78 -6.79
C LEU A 59 19.91 18.69 -8.03
N ASP A 60 21.04 18.70 -8.74
CA ASP A 60 21.24 19.53 -9.93
C ASP A 60 20.41 19.04 -11.13
N GLU A 61 20.27 17.71 -11.31
CA GLU A 61 19.38 17.13 -12.32
C GLU A 61 17.90 17.45 -12.07
N VAL A 62 17.48 17.44 -10.80
CA VAL A 62 16.11 17.80 -10.41
C VAL A 62 15.84 19.29 -10.65
N LYS A 63 16.80 20.17 -10.31
CA LYS A 63 16.70 21.62 -10.55
C LYS A 63 16.59 21.94 -12.04
N GLN A 64 17.36 21.26 -12.89
CA GLN A 64 17.28 21.40 -14.34
C GLN A 64 15.92 20.93 -14.89
N GLN A 65 15.41 19.77 -14.46
CA GLN A 65 14.13 19.25 -14.95
C GLN A 65 12.92 20.10 -14.54
N LEU A 66 12.94 20.67 -13.34
CA LEU A 66 11.85 21.52 -12.84
C LEU A 66 11.94 22.95 -13.38
N SER A 67 12.95 23.29 -14.20
CA SER A 67 13.23 24.65 -14.67
C SER A 67 13.33 25.67 -13.53
N VAL A 68 13.70 25.20 -12.33
CA VAL A 68 14.00 26.05 -11.18
C VAL A 68 15.51 26.32 -11.26
N MET A 69 15.89 27.22 -12.18
CA MET A 69 17.24 27.74 -12.25
C MET A 69 17.46 28.77 -11.13
N VAL A 70 18.44 28.48 -10.26
CA VAL A 70 19.24 29.48 -9.54
C VAL A 70 20.69 29.21 -9.88
#